data_AF-A0A849SIX4-F1
#
_entry.id   AF-A0A849SIX4-F1
#
_cell.length_a   1.000
_cell.length_b   1.000
_cell.length_c   1.000
_cell.angle_alpha   90.00
_cell.angle_beta   90.00
_cell.angle_gamma   90.00
#
_symmetry.space_group_name_H-M   'P 1'
#
loop_
_entity.id
_entity.type
_entity.pdbx_description
1 polymer ?
#
loop_
_entity_poly.entity_id
_entity_poly.type
_entity_poly.pdbx_seq_one_letter_code
_entity_poly.pdbx_strand_id
1 'polypeptide(L)'
;MASDPILDSDDARLLERLAERVVELRLETPALLAIESARPLAFVASQALVFFQPFVAMWMPVGAYERFALLMQDRRNVDALAEHIESRAAARPRTAARPGPKP
;
A
#
# COMPACT_ATOMS: atom_id res chain seq x y z
N MET A 1 2.45 -27.59 3.68
CA MET A 1 2.52 -26.77 4.90
C MET A 1 2.78 -25.36 4.43
N ALA A 2 1.74 -24.52 4.42
CA ALA A 2 1.87 -23.12 4.04
C ALA A 2 2.54 -22.39 5.20
N SER A 3 3.80 -21.99 5.04
CA SER A 3 4.49 -21.21 6.05
C SER A 3 3.95 -19.79 6.01
N ASP A 4 3.34 -19.38 7.12
CA ASP A 4 2.90 -18.01 7.38
C ASP A 4 3.99 -16.99 6.96
N PRO A 5 3.61 -15.84 6.37
CA PRO A 5 4.56 -14.75 6.19
C PRO A 5 5.11 -14.37 7.57
N ILE A 6 6.44 -14.29 7.70
CA ILE A 6 7.08 -13.78 8.91
C ILE A 6 6.92 -12.25 8.89
N LEU A 7 5.69 -11.78 9.11
CA LEU A 7 5.42 -10.42 9.51
C LEU A 7 5.49 -10.43 11.04
N ASP A 8 6.49 -9.76 11.61
CA ASP A 8 6.38 -9.42 13.02
C ASP A 8 5.15 -8.51 13.19
N SER A 9 4.56 -8.52 14.38
CA SER A 9 3.43 -7.67 14.77
C SER A 9 3.63 -6.19 14.41
N ASP A 10 4.88 -5.70 14.45
CA ASP A 10 5.23 -4.34 14.05
C ASP A 10 5.25 -4.13 12.52
N ASP A 11 5.61 -5.14 11.74
CA ASP A 11 5.61 -5.06 10.27
C ASP A 11 4.19 -5.04 9.71
N ALA A 12 3.31 -5.88 10.27
CA ALA A 12 1.90 -5.88 9.91
C ALA A 12 1.26 -4.50 10.20
N ARG A 13 1.56 -3.92 11.37
CA ARG A 13 1.11 -2.56 11.73
C ARG A 13 1.67 -1.49 10.80
N LEU A 14 2.90 -1.64 10.33
CA LEU A 14 3.50 -0.71 9.37
C LEU A 14 2.76 -0.72 8.03
N LEU A 15 2.45 -1.91 7.50
CA LEU A 15 1.68 -2.06 6.26
C LEU A 15 0.27 -1.51 6.41
N GLU A 16 -0.38 -1.75 7.54
CA GLU A 16 -1.73 -1.25 7.81
C GLU A 16 -1.79 0.28 7.82
N ARG A 17 -0.84 0.92 8.52
CA ARG A 17 -0.72 2.39 8.55
C ARG A 17 -0.43 2.98 7.16
N LEU A 18 0.36 2.28 6.35
CA LEU A 18 0.63 2.72 4.98
C LEU A 18 -0.63 2.66 4.12
N ALA A 19 -1.39 1.57 4.21
CA ALA A 19 -2.65 1.42 3.49
C ALA A 19 -3.67 2.49 3.89
N GLU A 20 -3.80 2.78 5.19
CA GLU A 20 -4.64 3.87 5.69
C GLU A 20 -4.25 5.20 5.03
N ARG A 21 -2.95 5.51 4.99
CA ARG A 21 -2.47 6.77 4.44
C ARG A 21 -2.71 6.90 2.93
N VAL A 22 -2.55 5.82 2.18
CA VAL A 22 -2.85 5.77 0.75
C VAL A 22 -4.33 6.12 0.49
N VAL A 23 -5.24 5.53 1.26
CA VAL A 23 -6.69 5.77 1.13
C VAL A 23 -7.09 7.17 1.59
N GLU A 24 -6.48 7.70 2.65
CA GLU A 24 -6.68 9.09 3.08
C GLU A 24 -6.35 10.09 1.97
N LEU A 25 -5.24 9.84 1.26
CA LEU A 25 -4.76 10.67 0.15
C LEU A 25 -5.52 10.46 -1.16
N ARG A 26 -6.50 9.52 -1.20
CA ARG A 26 -7.23 9.11 -2.40
C ARG A 26 -6.31 8.55 -3.50
N LEU A 27 -5.26 7.85 -3.11
CA LEU A 27 -4.27 7.25 -4.02
C LEU A 27 -4.49 5.74 -4.21
N GLU A 28 -5.62 5.18 -3.78
CA GLU A 28 -5.90 3.74 -3.87
C GLU A 28 -5.78 3.20 -5.30
N THR A 29 -6.44 3.84 -6.28
CA THR A 29 -6.44 3.39 -7.69
C THR A 29 -5.03 3.41 -8.30
N PRO A 30 -4.26 4.51 -8.26
CA PRO A 30 -2.90 4.50 -8.79
C PRO A 30 -1.96 3.59 -7.99
N ALA A 31 -2.14 3.44 -6.68
CA ALA A 31 -1.32 2.54 -5.86
C ALA A 31 -1.55 1.07 -6.23
N LEU A 32 -2.80 0.62 -6.35
CA LEU A 32 -3.13 -0.74 -6.76
C LEU A 32 -2.64 -1.04 -8.18
N LEU A 33 -2.81 -0.10 -9.12
CA LEU A 33 -2.27 -0.25 -10.48
C LEU A 33 -0.76 -0.36 -10.50
N ALA A 34 -0.04 0.43 -9.70
CA ALA A 34 1.41 0.35 -9.58
C ALA A 34 1.86 -1.00 -9.00
N ILE A 35 1.17 -1.48 -7.96
CA ILE A 35 1.44 -2.79 -7.34
C ILE A 35 1.19 -3.93 -8.33
N GLU A 36 0.05 -3.92 -9.03
CA GLU A 36 -0.29 -4.91 -10.05
C GLU A 36 0.74 -4.93 -11.19
N SER A 37 1.16 -3.75 -11.64
CA SER A 37 2.19 -3.60 -12.67
C SER A 37 3.56 -4.08 -12.20
N ALA A 38 3.84 -4.06 -10.89
CA ALA A 38 5.09 -4.55 -10.32
C ALA A 38 5.14 -6.09 -10.18
N ARG A 39 3.99 -6.79 -10.21
CA ARG A 39 3.93 -8.26 -10.09
C ARG A 39 4.75 -9.04 -11.14
N PRO A 40 4.74 -8.70 -12.44
CA PRO A 40 5.64 -9.33 -13.43
C PRO A 40 7.10 -8.84 -13.35
N LEU A 41 7.35 -7.76 -12.61
CA LEU A 41 8.59 -6.99 -12.57
C LEU A 41 9.28 -7.09 -11.20
N ALA A 42 9.35 -8.30 -10.63
CA ALA A 42 9.98 -8.55 -9.32
C ALA A 42 11.43 -8.00 -9.19
N PHE A 43 12.10 -7.74 -10.31
CA PHE A 43 13.42 -7.09 -10.35
C PHE A 43 13.38 -5.56 -10.18
N VAL A 44 12.30 -4.89 -10.61
CA VAL A 44 12.16 -3.41 -10.61
C VAL A 44 11.57 -2.87 -9.31
N ALA A 45 10.97 -3.71 -8.48
CA ALA A 45 10.48 -3.32 -7.15
C ALA A 45 11.58 -2.65 -6.28
N SER A 46 12.81 -3.17 -6.34
CA SER A 46 13.96 -2.60 -5.61
C SER A 46 14.30 -1.17 -6.03
N GLN A 47 14.14 -0.83 -7.31
CA GLN A 47 14.40 0.51 -7.86
C GLN A 47 13.18 1.42 -7.75
N ALA A 48 11.97 0.85 -7.77
CA ALA A 48 10.72 1.58 -7.55
C ALA A 48 10.69 2.21 -6.15
N LEU A 49 11.16 1.49 -5.12
CA LEU A 49 11.27 2.03 -3.77
C LEU A 49 12.16 3.27 -3.75
N VAL A 50 13.38 3.17 -4.29
CA VAL A 50 14.34 4.28 -4.39
C VAL A 50 13.75 5.47 -5.16
N PHE A 51 13.02 5.21 -6.24
CA PHE A 51 12.32 6.24 -7.02
C PHE A 51 11.21 6.94 -6.21
N PHE A 52 10.44 6.19 -5.41
CA PHE A 52 9.34 6.72 -4.62
C PHE A 52 9.77 7.26 -3.24
N GLN A 53 11.03 7.06 -2.83
CA GLN A 53 11.61 7.57 -1.59
C GLN A 53 11.27 9.02 -1.25
N PRO A 54 11.43 10.03 -2.15
CA PRO A 54 11.15 11.42 -1.80
C PRO A 54 9.68 11.68 -1.44
N PHE A 55 8.76 10.88 -1.99
CA PHE A 55 7.33 10.99 -1.69
C PHE A 55 6.99 10.29 -0.38
N VAL A 56 7.51 9.08 -0.17
CA VAL A 56 7.24 8.30 1.05
C VAL A 56 7.91 8.93 2.27
N ALA A 57 9.17 9.39 2.14
CA ALA A 57 9.93 10.04 3.21
C ALA A 57 9.37 11.39 3.64
N MET A 58 8.51 12.04 2.84
CA MET A 58 7.87 13.31 3.23
C MET A 58 6.88 13.12 4.40
N TRP A 59 6.39 11.91 4.63
CA TRP A 59 5.41 11.62 5.69
C TRP A 59 5.71 10.33 6.48
N MET A 60 6.85 9.68 6.20
CA MET A 60 7.34 8.49 6.90
C MET A 60 8.70 8.77 7.56
N PRO A 61 8.91 8.39 8.85
CA PRO A 61 10.23 8.43 9.47
C PRO A 61 11.25 7.57 8.69
N VAL A 62 12.51 7.99 8.62
CA VAL A 62 13.57 7.32 7.85
C VAL A 62 13.68 5.81 8.18
N GLY A 63 13.68 5.45 9.48
CA GLY A 63 13.74 4.03 9.87
C GLY A 63 12.53 3.19 9.47
N ALA A 64 11.35 3.81 9.36
CA ALA A 64 10.16 3.12 8.86
C ALA A 64 10.23 2.92 7.33
N TYR A 65 10.87 3.84 6.61
CA TYR A 65 11.10 3.71 5.17
C TYR A 65 12.09 2.58 4.83
N GLU A 66 13.20 2.47 5.57
CA GLU A 66 14.14 1.37 5.41
C GLU A 66 13.48 0.01 5.68
N ARG A 67 12.67 -0.07 6.73
CA ARG A 67 11.90 -1.28 7.04
C ARG A 67 10.87 -1.60 5.96
N PHE A 68 10.15 -0.60 5.47
CA PHE A 68 9.22 -0.74 4.35
C PHE A 68 9.93 -1.26 3.09
N ALA A 69 11.10 -0.70 2.76
CA ALA A 69 11.86 -1.12 1.59
C ALA A 69 12.32 -2.59 1.69
N LEU A 70 12.66 -3.06 2.89
CA LEU A 70 12.96 -4.48 3.15
C LEU A 70 11.72 -5.36 3.00
N LEU A 71 10.57 -4.96 3.55
CA LEU A 71 9.32 -5.72 3.45
C LEU A 71 8.87 -5.92 1.99
N MET A 72 9.01 -4.88 1.16
CA MET A 72 8.61 -4.90 -0.24
C MET A 72 9.51 -5.76 -1.16
N GLN A 73 10.60 -6.34 -0.64
CA GLN A 73 11.39 -7.34 -1.38
C GLN A 73 10.68 -8.70 -1.44
N ASP A 74 9.76 -8.97 -0.51
CA ASP A 74 8.95 -10.20 -0.51
C ASP A 74 7.61 -9.94 -1.20
N ARG A 75 7.34 -10.70 -2.27
CA ARG A 75 6.06 -10.62 -3.02
C ARG A 75 4.84 -10.78 -2.11
N ARG A 76 4.91 -11.59 -1.06
CA ARG A 76 3.79 -11.83 -0.15
C ARG A 76 3.40 -10.56 0.62
N ASN A 77 4.37 -9.73 0.98
CA ASN A 77 4.11 -8.47 1.68
C ASN A 77 3.55 -7.40 0.74
N VAL A 78 3.97 -7.43 -0.52
CA VAL A 78 3.40 -6.59 -1.59
C VAL A 78 1.93 -6.94 -1.81
N ASP A 79 1.62 -8.23 -1.87
CA ASP A 79 0.25 -8.74 -2.00
C ASP A 79 -0.60 -8.35 -0.78
N ALA A 80 -0.06 -8.51 0.45
CA ALA A 80 -0.73 -8.08 1.67
C ALA A 80 -1.00 -6.57 1.73
N LEU A 81 -0.05 -5.74 1.26
CA LEU A 81 -0.26 -4.29 1.17
C LEU A 81 -1.40 -3.94 0.21
N ALA A 82 -1.48 -4.60 -0.95
CA ALA A 82 -2.57 -4.40 -1.90
C ALA A 82 -3.93 -4.77 -1.29
N GLU A 83 -4.01 -5.93 -0.63
CA GLU A 83 -5.23 -6.37 0.07
C GLU A 83 -5.68 -5.38 1.15
N HIS A 84 -4.74 -4.85 1.94
CA HIS A 84 -5.05 -3.83 2.93
C HIS A 84 -5.58 -2.53 2.29
N ILE A 85 -4.97 -2.06 1.19
CA ILE A 85 -5.44 -0.88 0.46
C ILE A 85 -6.86 -1.09 -0.08
N GLU A 86 -7.11 -2.24 -0.72
CA GLU A 86 -8.42 -2.58 -1.29
C GLU A 86 -9.51 -2.68 -0.22
N SER A 87 -9.25 -3.41 0.86
CA SER A 87 -10.17 -3.56 2.00
C SER A 87 -10.53 -2.21 2.61
N ARG A 88 -9.54 -1.33 2.83
CA ARG A 88 -9.75 0.01 3.39
C ARG A 88 -10.49 0.94 2.43
N ALA A 89 -10.19 0.88 1.14
CA ALA A 89 -10.90 1.64 0.12
C ALA A 89 -12.37 1.21 0.02
N ALA A 90 -12.67 -0.10 0.13
CA ALA A 90 -14.02 -0.63 0.14
C ALA A 90 -14.80 -0.25 1.42
N ALA A 91 -14.12 -0.20 2.58
CA ALA A 91 -14.71 0.20 3.85
C ALA A 91 -14.96 1.72 3.95
N ARG A 92 -14.30 2.54 3.11
CA ARG A 92 -14.54 3.98 3.06
C ARG A 92 -15.98 4.20 2.58
N PRO A 93 -16.84 4.91 3.35
CA PRO A 93 -18.17 5.23 2.87
C PRO A 93 -18.01 6.00 1.56
N ARG A 94 -18.51 5.42 0.46
CA ARG A 94 -18.67 6.10 -0.83
C ARG A 94 -19.48 7.35 -0.52
N THR A 95 -18.81 8.50 -0.36
CA THR A 95 -19.48 9.77 -0.08
C THR A 95 -20.64 9.87 -1.05
N ALA A 96 -21.84 9.94 -0.47
CA ALA A 96 -23.13 9.79 -1.13
C ALA A 96 -23.11 10.31 -2.57
N ALA A 97 -23.57 9.46 -3.49
CA ALA A 97 -24.04 9.94 -4.78
C ALA A 97 -24.92 11.16 -4.51
N ARG A 98 -24.52 12.32 -5.06
CA ARG A 98 -25.34 13.54 -5.01
C ARG A 98 -26.75 13.14 -5.45
N PRO A 99 -27.80 13.36 -4.64
CA PRO A 99 -29.16 13.17 -5.14
C PRO A 99 -29.31 14.08 -6.35
N GLY A 100 -29.66 13.49 -7.49
CA GLY A 100 -29.86 14.22 -8.74
C GLY A 100 -30.88 15.36 -8.53
N PRO A 101 -30.83 16.41 -9.36
CA PRO A 101 -31.79 17.50 -9.27
C PRO A 101 -33.21 16.94 -9.34
N LYS A 102 -34.05 17.30 -8.36
CA LYS A 102 -35.49 17.01 -8.39
C LYS A 102 -36.12 17.70 -9.61
N PRO A 103 -37.17 17.09 -10.20
CA PRO A 103 -37.78 17.55 -11.45
C PRO A 103 -38.38 18.96 -11.34
#